data_AF-A0A3L6FU67-F1
#
_entry.id   AF-A0A3L6FU67-F1
#
_cell.length_a   1.000
_cell.length_b   1.000
_cell.length_c   1.000
_cell.angle_alpha   90.00
_cell.angle_beta   90.00
_cell.angle_gamma   90.00
#
_symmetry.space_group_name_H-M   'P 1'
#
loop_
_entity.id
_entity.type
_entity.pdbx_description
1 polymer ?
#
loop_
_entity_poly.entity_id
_entity_poly.type
_entity_poly.pdbx_seq_one_letter_code
_entity_poly.pdbx_strand_id
1 'polypeptide(L)'
;MAAARRGLAGALVKCWKRYFVWSFLDVFELLAGYYSRYDLYHVDFQDPELPRMPKLSALWYGEFLKNEIDIIENVVVSATDNARWHAAGEACW
;
A
#
# COMPACT_ATOMS: atom_id res chain seq x y z
N MET A 1 -58.60 -0.03 -26.39
CA MET A 1 -57.43 -0.93 -26.36
C MET A 1 -56.61 -0.59 -25.13
N ALA A 2 -56.52 -1.53 -24.20
CA ALA A 2 -55.98 -1.36 -22.85
C ALA A 2 -54.44 -1.18 -22.83
N ALA A 3 -53.99 -0.66 -21.69
CA ALA A 3 -52.63 -0.31 -21.30
C ALA A 3 -51.60 -1.46 -21.41
N ALA A 4 -50.32 -1.08 -21.48
CA ALA A 4 -49.28 -1.76 -20.70
C ALA A 4 -48.04 -0.86 -20.55
N ARG A 5 -47.88 -0.31 -19.34
CA ARG A 5 -46.60 0.23 -18.85
C ARG A 5 -45.56 -0.89 -18.87
N ARG A 6 -44.39 -0.66 -19.47
CA ARG A 6 -43.13 -1.37 -19.18
C ARG A 6 -42.13 -0.24 -18.99
N GLY A 7 -41.79 0.18 -17.77
CA GLY A 7 -41.29 -0.62 -16.67
C GLY A 7 -39.92 0.01 -16.38
N LEU A 8 -39.89 1.00 -15.48
CA LEU A 8 -38.64 1.54 -14.93
C LEU A 8 -37.93 0.41 -14.19
N ALA A 9 -37.08 -0.34 -14.90
CA ALA A 9 -36.21 -1.33 -14.29
C ALA A 9 -34.99 -0.59 -13.70
N GLY A 10 -35.15 -0.20 -12.44
CA GLY A 10 -34.09 -0.17 -11.44
C GLY A 10 -32.80 0.53 -11.83
N ALA A 11 -32.76 1.83 -11.59
CA ALA A 11 -31.50 2.51 -11.30
C ALA A 11 -30.78 1.77 -10.16
N LEU A 12 -29.68 1.10 -10.49
CA LEU A 12 -28.67 0.72 -9.51
C LEU A 12 -27.41 1.54 -9.83
N VAL A 13 -27.53 2.84 -9.60
CA VAL A 13 -26.37 3.73 -9.49
C VAL A 13 -25.58 3.21 -8.30
N LYS A 14 -24.52 2.43 -8.58
CA LYS A 14 -23.65 1.85 -7.56
C LYS A 14 -22.80 2.98 -6.96
N CYS A 15 -23.36 3.65 -5.96
CA CYS A 15 -22.66 4.63 -5.17
C CYS A 15 -21.73 3.91 -4.19
N TRP A 16 -20.43 4.18 -4.36
CA TRP A 16 -19.31 3.97 -3.41
C TRP A 16 -18.58 2.62 -3.57
N LYS A 17 -17.50 2.66 -4.37
CA LYS A 17 -16.45 1.63 -4.43
C LYS A 17 -15.08 2.26 -4.18
N ARG A 18 -14.94 2.94 -3.04
CA ARG A 18 -13.65 3.52 -2.62
C ARG A 18 -13.22 2.84 -1.34
N TYR A 19 -11.97 2.39 -1.32
CA TYR A 19 -11.35 1.73 -0.18
C TYR A 19 -10.21 2.61 0.31
N PHE A 20 -10.08 2.73 1.62
CA PHE A 20 -8.98 3.42 2.28
C PHE A 20 -8.15 2.39 3.04
N VAL A 21 -6.83 2.46 2.89
CA VAL A 21 -5.91 1.59 3.62
C VAL A 21 -5.73 2.14 5.04
N TRP A 22 -5.87 1.24 6.01
CA TRP A 22 -5.47 1.48 7.39
C TRP A 22 -4.10 0.82 7.63
N SER A 23 -3.02 1.55 7.91
CA SER A 23 -2.87 3.01 7.98
C SER A 23 -1.85 3.51 6.95
N PHE A 24 -1.87 4.82 6.66
CA PHE A 24 -0.85 5.40 5.77
C PHE A 24 0.51 5.51 6.47
N LEU A 25 0.52 5.93 7.73
CA LEU A 25 1.71 6.10 8.58
C LEU A 25 1.56 5.28 9.86
N ASP A 26 2.68 5.02 10.55
CA ASP A 26 2.70 4.44 11.89
C ASP A 26 1.77 5.23 12.83
N VAL A 27 0.77 4.55 13.38
CA VAL A 27 -0.18 5.12 14.37
C VAL A 27 -0.02 4.38 15.69
N PHE A 28 -0.34 5.06 16.78
CA PHE A 28 -0.49 4.42 18.08
C PHE A 28 -1.74 3.53 18.10
N GLU A 29 -1.55 2.21 18.14
CA GLU A 29 -2.65 1.26 18.25
C GLU A 29 -3.09 1.12 19.71
N LEU A 30 -4.35 1.43 20.01
CA LEU A 30 -4.85 1.54 21.40
C LEU A 30 -4.60 0.29 22.25
N LEU A 31 -4.64 -0.90 21.63
CA LEU A 31 -4.53 -2.18 22.32
C LEU A 31 -3.09 -2.75 22.32
N ALA A 32 -2.21 -2.27 21.46
CA ALA A 32 -0.88 -2.85 21.23
C ALA A 32 0.26 -1.83 21.30
N GLY A 33 -0.04 -0.55 21.51
CA GLY A 33 0.91 0.54 21.44
C GLY A 33 1.63 0.59 20.09
N TYR A 34 2.92 0.90 20.10
CA TYR A 34 3.78 0.94 18.90
C TYR A 34 4.33 -0.44 18.48
N TYR A 35 3.94 -1.52 19.16
CA TYR A 35 4.40 -2.86 18.81
C TYR A 35 3.68 -3.43 17.59
N SER A 36 2.43 -3.00 17.36
CA SER A 36 1.64 -3.42 16.20
C SER A 36 1.66 -2.32 15.14
N ARG A 37 2.07 -2.68 13.92
CA ARG A 37 2.39 -1.75 12.83
C ARG A 37 1.68 -2.20 11.56
N TYR A 38 0.59 -1.51 11.20
CA TYR A 38 -0.26 -1.79 10.02
C TYR A 38 -0.08 -0.76 8.89
N ASP A 39 0.88 0.13 9.08
CA ASP A 39 1.24 1.24 8.23
C ASP A 39 1.97 0.83 6.95
N LEU A 40 1.79 1.65 5.91
CA LEU A 40 2.57 1.59 4.67
C LEU A 40 3.98 2.20 4.85
N TYR A 41 4.11 3.21 5.70
CA TYR A 41 5.37 3.93 5.93
C TYR A 41 5.81 3.83 7.39
N HIS A 42 6.99 3.24 7.57
CA HIS A 42 7.62 3.16 8.87
C HIS A 42 8.18 4.52 9.29
N VAL A 43 7.90 4.92 10.53
CA VAL A 43 8.47 6.10 11.17
C VAL A 43 9.40 5.64 12.29
N ASP A 44 10.66 6.08 12.25
CA ASP A 44 11.55 5.90 13.38
C ASP A 44 11.25 6.96 14.45
N PHE A 45 10.66 6.53 15.56
CA PHE A 45 10.34 7.40 16.70
C PHE A 45 11.54 7.66 17.62
N GLN A 46 12.68 7.00 17.41
CA GLN A 46 13.91 7.24 18.18
C GLN A 46 14.69 8.43 17.63
N ASP A 47 14.57 8.71 16.33
CA ASP A 47 15.18 9.85 15.70
C ASP A 47 14.26 11.10 15.81
N PRO A 48 14.73 12.23 16.36
CA PRO A 48 13.95 13.46 16.41
C PRO A 48 13.54 14.00 15.04
N GLU A 49 14.23 13.62 13.96
CA GLU A 49 13.88 14.00 12.59
C GLU A 49 12.68 13.20 12.03
N LEU A 50 12.28 12.12 12.73
CA LEU A 50 11.16 11.25 12.38
C LEU A 50 11.16 10.81 10.89
N PRO A 51 12.26 10.19 10.41
CA PRO A 51 12.39 9.80 9.03
C PRO A 51 11.31 8.78 8.64
N ARG A 52 10.72 8.96 7.45
CA ARG A 52 9.66 8.10 6.91
C ARG A 52 10.22 7.18 5.84
N MET A 53 10.21 5.88 6.11
CA MET A 53 10.73 4.88 5.19
C MET A 53 9.58 4.07 4.57
N PRO A 54 9.47 4.01 3.22
CA PRO A 54 8.44 3.22 2.56
C PRO A 54 8.67 1.72 2.80
N LYS A 55 7.63 0.99 3.23
CA LYS A 55 7.67 -0.48 3.26
C LYS A 55 7.38 -1.05 1.88
N LEU A 56 7.64 -2.35 1.71
CA LEU A 56 7.28 -3.08 0.49
C LEU A 56 5.78 -2.96 0.15
N SER A 57 4.92 -2.89 1.17
CA SER A 57 3.48 -2.67 1.01
C SER A 57 3.16 -1.29 0.40
N ALA A 58 3.92 -0.23 0.72
CA ALA A 58 3.75 1.10 0.14
C ALA A 58 4.11 1.10 -1.35
N LEU A 59 5.23 0.44 -1.71
CA LEU A 59 5.66 0.31 -3.09
C LEU A 59 4.61 -0.47 -3.90
N TRP A 60 4.19 -1.62 -3.39
CA TRP A 60 3.13 -2.42 -4.01
C TRP A 60 1.82 -1.63 -4.16
N TYR A 61 1.42 -0.89 -3.13
CA TYR A 61 0.19 -0.10 -3.17
C TYR A 61 0.27 1.06 -4.18
N GLY A 62 1.45 1.67 -4.34
CA GLY A 62 1.70 2.68 -5.37
C GLY A 62 1.51 2.12 -6.78
N GLU A 63 2.09 0.95 -7.06
CA GLU A 63 1.96 0.28 -8.36
C GLU A 63 0.53 -0.22 -8.61
N PHE A 64 -0.14 -0.74 -7.57
CA PHE A 64 -1.55 -1.11 -7.61
C PHE A 64 -2.43 0.08 -8.02
N LEU A 65 -2.20 1.27 -7.45
CA LEU A 65 -2.98 2.47 -7.78
C LEU A 65 -2.71 2.99 -9.19
N LYS A 66 -1.51 2.80 -9.72
CA LYS A 66 -1.18 3.13 -11.11
C LYS A 66 -1.76 2.13 -12.12
N ASN A 67 -2.32 1.03 -11.64
CA ASN A 67 -2.80 -0.09 -12.46
C ASN A 67 -1.68 -0.71 -13.33
N GLU A 68 -0.43 -0.57 -12.87
CA GLU A 68 0.80 -1.12 -13.45
C GLU A 68 1.20 -2.37 -12.66
N ILE A 69 0.26 -3.30 -12.48
CA ILE A 69 0.54 -4.59 -11.82
C ILE A 69 1.21 -5.53 -12.83
N ASP A 70 2.29 -5.07 -13.44
CA ASP A 70 3.23 -5.93 -14.12
C ASP A 70 4.35 -6.24 -13.12
N ILE A 71 4.24 -7.46 -12.56
CA ILE A 71 5.32 -8.26 -11.97
C ILE A 71 6.00 -7.68 -10.72
N ILE A 72 5.50 -8.12 -9.56
CA ILE A 72 6.17 -8.09 -8.24
C ILE A 72 7.62 -8.65 -8.33
N GLU A 73 7.91 -9.49 -9.33
CA GLU A 73 9.26 -9.99 -9.60
C GLU A 73 10.26 -8.86 -9.92
N ASN A 74 9.89 -7.83 -10.69
CA ASN A 74 10.84 -6.79 -11.10
C ASN A 74 11.20 -5.83 -9.96
N VAL A 75 10.26 -5.52 -9.07
CA VAL A 75 10.53 -4.67 -7.89
C VAL A 75 11.33 -5.43 -6.84
N VAL A 76 11.04 -6.71 -6.59
CA VAL A 76 11.87 -7.51 -5.66
C VAL A 76 13.27 -7.70 -6.23
N VAL A 77 13.40 -8.01 -7.53
CA VAL A 77 14.71 -8.14 -8.18
C VAL A 77 15.49 -6.83 -8.10
N SER A 78 14.91 -5.69 -8.49
CA SER A 78 15.59 -4.40 -8.39
C SER A 78 15.91 -3.98 -6.95
N ALA A 79 15.04 -4.27 -5.98
CA ALA A 79 15.25 -4.04 -4.53
C ALA A 79 16.31 -4.97 -3.90
N THR A 80 16.51 -6.15 -4.46
CA THR A 80 17.59 -7.07 -4.06
C THR A 80 18.91 -6.71 -4.75
N ASP A 81 18.86 -6.17 -5.97
CA ASP A 81 20.04 -5.74 -6.72
C ASP A 81 20.67 -4.48 -6.12
N ASN A 82 19.89 -3.50 -5.70
CA ASN A 82 20.39 -2.32 -4.97
C ASN A 82 20.79 -2.61 -3.51
N ALA A 83 20.18 -3.60 -2.84
CA ALA A 83 20.70 -4.12 -1.57
C ALA A 83 22.04 -4.87 -1.73
N ARG A 84 22.25 -5.55 -2.87
CA ARG A 84 23.48 -6.27 -3.20
C ARG A 84 24.68 -5.34 -3.40
N TRP A 85 24.48 -4.13 -3.94
CA TRP A 85 25.56 -3.14 -4.07
C TRP A 85 26.05 -2.58 -2.73
N HIS A 86 25.20 -2.53 -1.70
CA HIS A 86 25.61 -2.14 -0.34
C HIS A 86 26.26 -3.29 0.44
N ALA A 87 25.89 -4.55 0.18
CA ALA A 87 26.50 -5.72 0.81
C ALA A 87 27.82 -6.17 0.15
N ALA A 88 28.04 -5.87 -1.13
CA ALA A 88 29.26 -6.22 -1.86
C ALA A 88 30.47 -5.33 -1.53
N GLY A 89 30.30 -4.29 -0.71
CA GLY A 89 31.38 -3.40 -0.25
C GLY A 89 32.17 -3.89 0.97
N GLU A 90 31.75 -4.99 1.62
CA GLU A 90 32.35 -5.45 2.89
C GLU A 90 32.74 -6.94 2.93
N ALA A 91 32.98 -7.56 1.78
CA ALA A 91 33.58 -8.90 1.73
C ALA A 91 35.01 -8.85 1.18
N CYS A 92 35.87 -8.10 1.87
CA CYS A 92 37.30 -8.38 1.93
C CYS A 92 37.54 -9.25 3.17
N TRP A 93 37.75 -10.54 2.93
CA TRP A 93 38.66 -11.38 3.69
C TRP A 93 39.50 -12.15 2.68
#